data_AF-A0AAQ1GPD0-F1
#
_entry.id   AF-A0AAQ1GPD0-F1
#
_cell.length_a   1.000
_cell.length_b   1.000
_cell.length_c   1.000
_cell.angle_alpha   90.00
_cell.angle_beta   90.00
_cell.angle_gamma   90.00
#
_symmetry.space_group_name_H-M   'P 1'
#
loop_
_entity.id
_entity.type
_entity.pdbx_description
1 polymer ?
#
loop_
_entity_poly.entity_id
_entity_poly.type
_entity_poly.pdbx_seq_one_letter_code
_entity_poly.pdbx_strand_id
1 'polypeptide(L)'
;MTLEQQLATLSDCGINFDNGITIEDMLYSFSREEYEKRPFDLVLFVLGIEVEREPWNRPFCSRVWNFDPKCITSTGDYTRIVRRLCQVAGISDGLNNVRDFVDLQSAKAWLKYWIGDVERNLPAKVMGTWADPQTVSHVMRDIQQLDGRRFYFKDNGQAMVLYYLDPDAAAMLNRLAHGTMQPAA
;
A
#
# COMPACT_ATOMS: atom_id res chain seq x y z
N MET A 1 19.52 -12.87 10.13
CA MET A 1 18.86 -11.89 11.01
C MET A 1 17.56 -12.53 11.43
N THR A 2 17.26 -12.59 12.73
CA THR A 2 16.04 -13.24 13.22
C THR A 2 14.80 -12.46 12.78
N LEU A 3 13.63 -13.11 12.76
CA LEU A 3 12.37 -12.42 12.44
C LEU A 3 12.12 -11.23 13.38
N GLU A 4 12.38 -11.37 14.68
CA GLU A 4 12.21 -10.30 15.67
C GLU A 4 13.14 -9.11 15.40
N GLN A 5 14.39 -9.36 14.98
CA GLN A 5 15.31 -8.28 14.60
C GLN A 5 14.84 -7.54 13.34
N GLN A 6 14.27 -8.26 12.38
CA GLN A 6 13.67 -7.64 11.19
C GLN A 6 12.49 -6.75 11.59
N LEU A 7 11.59 -7.25 12.45
CA LEU A 7 10.42 -6.50 12.94
C LEU A 7 10.82 -5.28 13.78
N ALA A 8 11.85 -5.39 14.62
CA ALA A 8 12.38 -4.25 15.36
C ALA A 8 12.91 -3.16 14.42
N THR A 9 13.67 -3.55 13.38
CA THR A 9 14.17 -2.62 12.37
C THR A 9 13.04 -1.94 11.58
N LEU A 10 11.97 -2.67 11.28
CA LEU A 10 10.78 -2.13 10.60
C LEU A 10 10.02 -1.15 11.52
N SER A 11 9.92 -1.45 12.80
CA SER A 11 9.33 -0.58 13.82
C SER A 11 10.06 0.77 13.91
N ASP A 12 11.40 0.75 13.88
CA ASP A 12 12.24 1.95 13.82
C ASP A 12 11.98 2.79 12.55
N CYS A 13 11.53 2.15 11.46
CA CYS A 13 11.10 2.82 10.23
C CYS A 13 9.64 3.30 10.27
N GLY A 14 8.94 3.11 11.39
CA GLY A 14 7.52 3.46 11.55
C GLY A 14 6.55 2.42 10.99
N ILE A 15 7.02 1.23 10.61
CA ILE A 15 6.20 0.11 10.15
C ILE A 15 5.97 -0.83 11.33
N ASN A 16 4.75 -0.79 11.88
CA ASN A 16 4.38 -1.57 13.06
C ASN A 16 3.20 -2.46 12.74
N PHE A 17 3.09 -3.58 13.45
CA PHE A 17 1.87 -4.35 13.44
C PHE A 17 0.67 -3.52 13.90
N ASP A 18 -0.48 -3.81 13.30
CA ASP A 18 -1.75 -3.29 13.80
C ASP A 18 -2.07 -3.89 15.19
N ASN A 19 -2.93 -3.20 15.93
CA ASN A 19 -3.31 -3.62 17.27
C ASN A 19 -3.90 -5.04 17.27
N GLY A 20 -3.38 -5.90 18.14
CA GLY A 20 -3.83 -7.29 18.27
C GLY A 20 -3.23 -8.26 17.25
N ILE A 21 -2.31 -7.80 16.40
CA ILE A 21 -1.49 -8.66 15.54
C ILE A 21 -0.19 -9.05 16.25
N THR A 22 0.22 -10.30 16.08
CA THR A 22 1.39 -10.89 16.74
C THR A 22 2.28 -11.61 15.74
N ILE A 23 3.52 -11.90 16.15
CA ILE A 23 4.43 -12.75 15.36
C ILE A 23 3.86 -14.15 15.10
N GLU A 24 3.02 -14.66 15.99
CA GLU A 24 2.34 -15.95 15.80
C GLU A 24 1.34 -15.93 14.64
N ASP A 25 0.81 -14.75 14.27
CA ASP A 25 -0.01 -14.61 13.06
C ASP A 25 0.85 -14.77 11.79
N MET A 26 2.10 -14.28 11.80
CA MET A 26 3.04 -14.46 10.69
C MET A 26 3.53 -15.91 10.57
N LEU A 27 3.76 -16.55 11.72
CA LEU A 27 4.24 -17.94 11.80
C LEU A 27 3.15 -18.97 11.48
N TYR A 28 1.89 -18.54 11.37
CA TYR A 28 0.79 -19.39 10.91
C TYR A 28 0.94 -19.76 9.42
N SER A 29 1.31 -18.80 8.57
CA SER A 29 1.40 -18.99 7.11
C SER A 29 2.78 -19.44 6.64
N PHE A 30 3.84 -19.00 7.33
CA PHE A 30 5.23 -19.28 6.93
C PHE A 30 6.08 -19.65 8.12
N SER A 31 7.01 -20.58 7.93
CA SER A 31 7.95 -20.95 8.97
C SER A 31 8.95 -19.82 9.26
N ARG A 32 9.52 -19.86 10.47
CA ARG A 32 10.59 -18.93 10.86
C ARG A 32 11.79 -18.98 9.90
N GLU A 33 12.16 -20.18 9.44
CA GLU A 33 13.28 -20.36 8.51
C GLU A 33 13.06 -19.60 7.20
N GLU A 34 11.83 -19.56 6.68
CA GLU A 34 11.50 -18.84 5.44
C GLU A 34 11.72 -17.33 5.58
N TYR A 35 11.37 -16.73 6.72
CA TYR A 35 11.65 -15.32 7.00
C TYR A 35 13.14 -15.02 7.18
N GLU A 36 13.90 -15.97 7.76
CA GLU A 36 15.28 -15.75 8.15
C GLU A 36 16.29 -16.12 7.05
N LYS A 37 15.90 -16.96 6.09
CA LYS A 37 16.72 -17.38 4.94
C LYS A 37 17.08 -16.21 4.01
N ARG A 38 16.14 -15.29 3.80
CA ARG A 38 16.33 -14.05 3.04
C ARG A 38 15.70 -12.88 3.82
N PRO A 39 16.43 -12.31 4.79
CA PRO A 39 15.90 -11.24 5.63
C PRO A 39 15.31 -10.11 4.79
N PHE A 40 14.21 -9.54 5.27
CA PHE A 40 13.41 -8.49 4.65
C PHE A 40 12.65 -8.89 3.38
N ASP A 41 12.95 -10.00 2.70
CA ASP A 41 12.23 -10.36 1.46
C ASP A 41 10.77 -10.74 1.73
N LEU A 42 10.55 -11.73 2.61
CA LEU A 42 9.21 -12.25 2.91
C LEU A 42 8.43 -11.35 3.87
N VAL A 43 9.06 -10.84 4.94
CA VAL A 43 8.38 -9.99 5.94
C VAL A 43 7.80 -8.73 5.31
N LEU A 44 8.50 -8.11 4.37
CA LEU A 44 7.98 -6.95 3.63
C LEU A 44 6.71 -7.32 2.87
N PHE A 45 6.68 -8.46 2.17
CA PHE A 45 5.46 -8.92 1.51
C PHE A 45 4.31 -9.16 2.51
N VAL A 46 4.57 -9.91 3.59
CA VAL A 46 3.53 -10.34 4.54
C VAL A 46 2.89 -9.15 5.26
N LEU A 47 3.63 -8.07 5.52
CA LEU A 47 3.06 -6.87 6.14
C LEU A 47 1.94 -6.22 5.30
N GLY A 48 1.95 -6.42 3.98
CA GLY A 48 0.95 -5.86 3.08
C GLY A 48 -0.30 -6.70 2.89
N ILE A 49 -0.35 -7.92 3.42
CA ILE A 49 -1.51 -8.81 3.32
C ILE A 49 -2.29 -8.87 4.63
N GLU A 50 -3.38 -9.63 4.60
CA GLU A 50 -4.19 -9.90 5.78
C GLU A 50 -3.74 -11.19 6.46
N VAL A 51 -4.04 -11.29 7.75
CA VAL A 51 -3.81 -12.50 8.53
C VAL A 51 -4.68 -13.62 8.00
N GLU A 52 -4.05 -14.74 7.64
CA GLU A 52 -4.71 -15.91 7.06
C GLU A 52 -5.32 -16.85 8.12
N ARG A 53 -5.74 -16.30 9.26
CA ARG A 53 -6.48 -17.03 10.31
C ARG A 53 -7.47 -16.13 11.04
N GLU A 54 -8.49 -16.77 11.61
CA GLU A 54 -9.53 -16.08 12.36
C GLU A 54 -8.99 -15.21 13.51
N PRO A 55 -9.61 -14.03 13.77
CA PRO A 55 -10.70 -13.43 12.98
C PRO A 55 -10.19 -12.85 11.64
N TRP A 56 -10.95 -13.04 10.56
CA TRP A 56 -10.62 -12.60 9.19
C TRP A 56 -10.67 -11.07 9.02
N ASN A 57 -10.15 -10.58 7.88
CA ASN A 57 -10.11 -9.15 7.50
C ASN A 57 -9.26 -8.27 8.42
N ARG A 58 -8.14 -8.83 8.92
CA ARG A 58 -7.17 -8.11 9.74
C ARG A 58 -5.88 -7.92 8.95
N PRO A 59 -5.48 -6.69 8.59
CA PRO A 59 -4.17 -6.46 7.98
C PRO A 59 -3.06 -6.72 9.01
N PHE A 60 -1.89 -7.20 8.56
CA PHE A 60 -0.71 -7.23 9.43
C PHE A 60 -0.28 -5.81 9.83
N CYS A 61 -0.28 -4.90 8.86
CA CYS A 61 0.00 -3.48 9.05
C CYS A 61 -0.91 -2.64 8.15
N SER A 62 -1.77 -1.82 8.72
CA SER A 62 -2.63 -0.90 7.96
C SER A 62 -1.84 0.14 7.15
N ARG A 63 -0.58 0.37 7.52
CA ARG A 63 0.36 1.26 6.84
C ARG A 63 1.12 0.62 5.67
N VAL A 64 0.83 -0.64 5.36
CA VAL A 64 1.38 -1.37 4.21
C VAL A 64 0.24 -2.02 3.43
N TRP A 65 0.35 -2.10 2.11
CA TRP A 65 -0.75 -2.64 1.30
C TRP A 65 -0.27 -3.39 0.07
N ASN A 66 -0.61 -4.68 -0.04
CA ASN A 66 -0.47 -5.45 -1.26
C ASN A 66 -1.54 -5.04 -2.28
N PHE A 67 -1.24 -4.03 -3.09
CA PHE A 67 -2.16 -3.47 -4.07
C PHE A 67 -2.16 -4.28 -5.36
N ASP A 68 -3.24 -5.01 -5.61
CA ASP A 68 -3.54 -5.59 -6.92
C ASP A 68 -4.24 -4.54 -7.80
N PRO A 69 -3.61 -4.09 -8.90
CA PRO A 69 -4.22 -3.12 -9.80
C PRO A 69 -5.42 -3.68 -10.59
N LYS A 70 -5.65 -5.00 -10.65
CA LYS A 70 -6.83 -5.63 -11.30
C LYS A 70 -8.10 -5.55 -10.44
N CYS A 71 -8.43 -4.36 -9.92
CA CYS A 71 -9.49 -4.19 -8.93
C CYS A 71 -10.61 -3.22 -9.34
N ILE A 72 -10.72 -2.86 -10.62
CA ILE A 72 -11.77 -1.97 -11.15
C ILE A 72 -12.89 -2.81 -11.78
N THR A 73 -14.08 -2.75 -11.22
CA THR A 73 -15.27 -3.48 -11.68
C THR A 73 -16.51 -2.61 -11.69
N SER A 74 -16.56 -1.57 -10.86
CA SER A 74 -17.73 -0.71 -10.71
C SER A 74 -17.38 0.63 -10.06
N THR A 75 -18.38 1.52 -9.99
CA THR A 75 -18.27 2.78 -9.26
C THR A 75 -18.02 2.51 -7.78
N GLY A 76 -17.04 3.20 -7.19
CA GLY A 76 -16.59 3.03 -5.81
C GLY A 76 -15.17 2.46 -5.72
N ASP A 77 -14.68 1.81 -6.78
CA ASP A 77 -13.38 1.13 -6.75
C ASP A 77 -12.20 2.12 -6.69
N TYR A 78 -12.24 3.24 -7.42
CA TYR A 78 -11.21 4.29 -7.25
C TYR A 78 -11.32 4.96 -5.88
N THR A 79 -12.53 5.16 -5.37
CA THR A 79 -12.72 5.68 -4.00
C THR A 79 -12.06 4.76 -2.97
N ARG A 80 -12.21 3.44 -3.10
CA ARG A 80 -11.53 2.45 -2.24
C ARG A 80 -10.01 2.55 -2.36
N ILE A 81 -9.46 2.67 -3.57
CA ILE A 81 -8.01 2.83 -3.79
C ILE A 81 -7.51 4.08 -3.06
N VAL A 82 -8.16 5.24 -3.25
CA VAL A 82 -7.77 6.50 -2.60
C VAL A 82 -7.78 6.36 -1.08
N ARG A 83 -8.81 5.74 -0.50
CA ARG A 83 -8.90 5.52 0.95
C ARG A 83 -7.79 4.61 1.47
N ARG A 84 -7.45 3.55 0.72
CA ARG A 84 -6.32 2.68 1.07
C ARG A 84 -4.98 3.40 0.97
N LEU A 85 -4.76 4.23 -0.03
CA LEU A 85 -3.54 5.06 -0.12
C LEU A 85 -3.42 6.04 1.05
N CYS A 86 -4.52 6.68 1.45
CA CYS A 86 -4.56 7.56 2.62
C CYS A 86 -4.25 6.78 3.92
N GLN A 87 -4.77 5.56 4.04
CA GLN A 87 -4.50 4.69 5.19
C GLN A 87 -3.02 4.26 5.26
N VAL A 88 -2.44 3.87 4.12
CA VAL A 88 -1.00 3.56 4.00
C VAL A 88 -0.15 4.76 4.44
N ALA A 89 -0.55 5.96 4.02
CA ALA A 89 0.12 7.20 4.39
C ALA A 89 -0.15 7.65 5.85
N GLY A 90 -1.12 7.05 6.55
CA GLY A 90 -1.49 7.43 7.91
C GLY A 90 -2.30 8.73 8.00
N ILE A 91 -2.98 9.11 6.93
CA ILE A 91 -3.75 10.36 6.78
C ILE A 91 -5.18 10.07 6.30
N SER A 92 -5.94 9.25 7.05
CA SER A 92 -7.28 8.77 6.65
C SER A 92 -8.25 9.86 6.15
N ASP A 93 -8.11 11.08 6.67
CA ASP A 93 -8.93 12.25 6.33
C ASP A 93 -8.18 13.31 5.48
N GLY A 94 -7.01 12.96 4.93
CA GLY A 94 -6.19 13.87 4.12
C GLY A 94 -6.83 14.24 2.78
N LEU A 95 -7.61 13.32 2.21
CA LEU A 95 -8.42 13.55 1.01
C LEU A 95 -9.91 13.48 1.35
N ASN A 96 -10.64 14.52 0.96
CA ASN A 96 -12.04 14.73 1.32
C ASN A 96 -12.97 14.61 0.12
N ASN A 97 -14.24 14.30 0.40
CA ASN A 97 -15.30 14.21 -0.61
C ASN A 97 -14.91 13.37 -1.85
N VAL A 98 -14.22 12.25 -1.62
CA VAL A 98 -13.76 11.34 -2.67
C VAL A 98 -14.97 10.67 -3.32
N ARG A 99 -15.07 10.79 -4.64
CA ARG A 99 -16.13 10.19 -5.46
C ARG A 99 -15.53 9.73 -6.77
N ASP A 100 -16.00 8.62 -7.29
CA ASP A 100 -15.66 8.15 -8.61
C ASP A 100 -16.92 7.75 -9.39
N PHE A 101 -16.69 7.47 -10.66
CA PHE A 101 -17.65 6.81 -11.52
C PHE A 101 -16.88 5.87 -12.43
N VAL A 102 -17.42 4.68 -12.62
CA VAL A 102 -16.87 3.67 -13.53
C VAL A 102 -18.03 3.00 -14.26
N ASP A 103 -17.97 3.04 -15.58
CA ASP A 103 -18.80 2.28 -16.49
C ASP A 103 -17.90 1.61 -17.54
N LEU A 104 -17.72 0.29 -17.37
CA LEU A 104 -16.90 -0.52 -18.26
C LEU A 104 -17.55 -0.74 -19.63
N GLN A 105 -18.89 -0.69 -19.72
CA GLN A 105 -19.60 -0.89 -20.99
C GLN A 105 -19.47 0.33 -21.89
N SER A 106 -19.65 1.53 -21.34
CA SER A 106 -19.48 2.77 -22.10
C SER A 106 -18.05 3.32 -22.10
N ALA A 107 -17.11 2.62 -21.45
CA ALA A 107 -15.70 2.97 -21.31
C ALA A 107 -15.48 4.37 -20.71
N LYS A 108 -16.25 4.72 -19.68
CA LYS A 108 -16.18 6.01 -18.97
C LYS A 108 -15.77 5.81 -17.53
N ALA A 109 -14.72 6.51 -17.11
CA ALA A 109 -14.35 6.58 -15.70
C ALA A 109 -13.76 7.94 -15.33
N TRP A 110 -13.95 8.33 -14.08
CA TRP A 110 -13.33 9.53 -13.50
C TRP A 110 -13.23 9.40 -11.98
N LEU A 111 -12.34 10.18 -11.39
CA LEU A 111 -12.14 10.30 -9.95
C LEU A 111 -12.12 11.79 -9.56
N LYS A 112 -12.85 12.13 -8.50
CA LYS A 112 -12.89 13.46 -7.89
C LYS A 112 -12.61 13.39 -6.40
N TYR A 113 -11.89 14.37 -5.88
CA TYR A 113 -11.64 14.53 -4.45
C TYR A 113 -11.12 15.94 -4.16
N TRP A 114 -11.02 16.26 -2.87
CA TRP A 114 -10.45 17.50 -2.36
C TRP A 114 -9.18 17.19 -1.58
N ILE A 115 -8.16 18.01 -1.77
CA ILE A 115 -6.94 18.03 -0.95
C ILE A 115 -6.73 19.46 -0.46
N GLY A 116 -6.90 19.67 0.85
CA GLY A 116 -7.14 21.02 1.39
C GLY A 116 -8.30 21.69 0.66
N ASP A 117 -8.06 22.90 0.14
CA ASP A 117 -9.05 23.70 -0.61
C ASP A 117 -9.02 23.46 -2.13
N VAL A 118 -8.24 22.48 -2.60
CA VAL A 118 -8.08 22.20 -4.03
C VAL A 118 -8.92 21.00 -4.44
N GLU A 119 -9.87 21.23 -5.35
CA GLU A 119 -10.61 20.15 -6.02
C GLU A 119 -9.76 19.52 -7.13
N ARG A 120 -9.71 18.20 -7.14
CA ARG A 120 -9.19 17.38 -8.24
C ARG A 120 -10.35 16.76 -9.00
N ASN A 121 -10.25 16.80 -10.32
CA ASN A 121 -11.14 16.10 -11.24
C ASN A 121 -10.31 15.41 -12.30
N LEU A 122 -10.08 14.12 -12.10
CA LEU A 122 -9.17 13.30 -12.89
C LEU A 122 -9.99 12.42 -13.84
N PRO A 123 -9.80 12.52 -15.17
CA PRO A 123 -10.28 11.49 -16.08
C PRO A 123 -9.48 10.21 -15.83
N ALA A 124 -10.15 9.07 -15.80
CA ALA A 124 -9.50 7.77 -15.65
C ALA A 124 -9.69 6.94 -16.92
N LYS A 125 -8.62 6.34 -17.43
CA LYS A 125 -8.70 5.45 -18.59
C LYS A 125 -9.31 4.10 -18.20
N VAL A 126 -10.36 3.66 -18.89
CA VAL A 126 -10.89 2.30 -18.72
C VAL A 126 -9.97 1.30 -19.43
N MET A 127 -9.42 0.35 -18.67
CA MET A 127 -8.46 -0.66 -19.14
C MET A 127 -8.88 -2.06 -18.72
N GLY A 128 -10.11 -2.45 -19.05
CA GLY A 128 -10.71 -3.68 -18.51
C GLY A 128 -10.92 -3.53 -17.01
N THR A 129 -10.46 -4.50 -16.21
CA THR A 129 -10.57 -4.45 -14.75
C THR A 129 -9.38 -3.81 -14.04
N TRP A 130 -8.48 -3.17 -14.80
CA TRP A 130 -7.27 -2.57 -14.25
C TRP A 130 -7.48 -1.11 -13.88
N ALA A 131 -6.90 -0.71 -12.74
CA ALA A 131 -6.77 0.68 -12.35
C ALA A 131 -5.85 1.42 -13.32
N ASP A 132 -6.24 2.63 -13.70
CA ASP A 132 -5.43 3.53 -14.52
C ASP A 132 -4.20 3.99 -13.73
N PRO A 133 -2.97 3.60 -14.14
CA PRO A 133 -1.76 3.93 -13.40
C PRO A 133 -1.54 5.44 -13.27
N GLN A 134 -1.95 6.24 -14.26
CA GLN A 134 -1.78 7.69 -14.22
C GLN A 134 -2.70 8.34 -13.18
N THR A 135 -3.94 7.85 -13.08
CA THR A 135 -4.90 8.29 -12.07
C THR A 135 -4.39 7.95 -10.66
N VAL A 136 -3.93 6.72 -10.44
CA VAL A 136 -3.38 6.28 -9.14
C VAL A 136 -2.11 7.07 -8.78
N SER A 137 -1.18 7.24 -9.72
CA SER A 137 0.07 7.99 -9.50
C SER A 137 -0.19 9.47 -9.22
N HIS A 138 -1.26 10.06 -9.76
CA HIS A 138 -1.65 11.44 -9.44
C HIS A 138 -2.05 11.56 -7.97
N VAL A 139 -2.89 10.65 -7.47
CA VAL A 139 -3.31 10.61 -6.06
C VAL A 139 -2.10 10.44 -5.14
N MET A 140 -1.20 9.51 -5.47
CA MET A 140 0.04 9.30 -4.72
C MET A 140 0.86 10.59 -4.65
N ARG A 141 1.06 11.29 -5.77
CA ARG A 141 1.83 12.56 -5.78
C ARG A 141 1.17 13.66 -4.96
N ASP A 142 -0.15 13.78 -4.99
CA ASP A 142 -0.88 14.74 -4.16
C ASP A 142 -0.68 14.45 -2.66
N ILE A 143 -0.75 13.17 -2.25
CA ILE A 143 -0.47 12.77 -0.86
C ILE A 143 0.98 13.09 -0.47
N GLN A 144 1.95 12.79 -1.33
CA GLN A 144 3.39 13.03 -1.07
C GLN A 144 3.74 14.51 -0.83
N GLN A 145 2.93 15.43 -1.35
CA GLN A 145 3.14 16.86 -1.16
C GLN A 145 2.75 17.35 0.25
N LEU A 146 2.05 16.55 1.03
CA LEU A 146 1.54 16.95 2.35
C LEU A 146 2.64 16.97 3.43
N ASP A 147 3.55 16.00 3.41
CA ASP A 147 4.55 15.82 4.48
C ASP A 147 5.95 15.44 3.99
N GLY A 148 6.19 15.40 2.67
CA GLY A 148 7.49 15.14 2.07
C GLY A 148 7.93 13.67 2.05
N ARG A 149 7.13 12.76 2.64
CA ARG A 149 7.34 11.31 2.52
C ARG A 149 6.92 10.82 1.14
N ARG A 150 7.30 9.58 0.80
CA ARG A 150 7.08 9.01 -0.53
C ARG A 150 6.49 7.61 -0.50
N PHE A 151 5.71 7.28 -1.53
CA PHE A 151 5.30 5.92 -1.79
C PHE A 151 6.48 5.13 -2.40
N TYR A 152 6.75 3.98 -1.81
CA TYR A 152 7.66 2.97 -2.33
C TYR A 152 6.89 1.67 -2.50
N PHE A 153 7.37 0.81 -3.39
CA PHE A 153 6.79 -0.49 -3.60
C PHE A 153 7.84 -1.60 -3.71
N LYS A 154 7.42 -2.81 -3.33
CA LYS A 154 8.09 -4.07 -3.66
C LYS A 154 7.20 -4.84 -4.63
N ASP A 155 7.75 -5.23 -5.77
CA ASP A 155 7.05 -6.09 -6.72
C ASP A 155 6.98 -7.53 -6.20
N ASN A 156 5.83 -8.17 -6.34
CA ASN A 156 5.64 -9.60 -6.07
C ASN A 156 5.20 -10.39 -7.32
N GLY A 157 5.23 -9.77 -8.51
CA GLY A 157 4.92 -10.37 -9.80
C GLY A 157 3.43 -10.33 -10.18
N GLN A 158 2.53 -10.07 -9.23
CA GLN A 158 1.08 -9.95 -9.48
C GLN A 158 0.50 -8.63 -9.00
N ALA A 159 1.08 -8.06 -7.96
CA ALA A 159 0.67 -6.88 -7.24
C ALA A 159 1.91 -6.10 -6.79
N MET A 160 1.69 -4.92 -6.21
CA MET A 160 2.74 -4.11 -5.62
C MET A 160 2.48 -3.91 -4.14
N VAL A 161 3.45 -4.27 -3.29
CA VAL A 161 3.35 -4.03 -1.86
C VAL A 161 3.81 -2.61 -1.59
N LEU A 162 2.86 -1.73 -1.25
CA LEU A 162 3.04 -0.30 -1.07
C LEU A 162 3.40 0.06 0.37
N TYR A 163 4.32 1.01 0.50
CA TYR A 163 4.79 1.62 1.74
C TYR A 163 4.77 3.13 1.59
N TYR A 164 4.58 3.86 2.68
CA TYR A 164 4.74 5.32 2.72
C TYR A 164 5.77 5.73 3.76
N LEU A 165 6.96 6.10 3.28
CA LEU A 165 8.17 6.18 4.09
C LEU A 165 8.88 7.51 3.92
N ASP A 166 9.62 7.89 4.95
CA ASP A 166 10.69 8.87 4.83
C ASP A 166 11.78 8.35 3.86
N PRO A 167 12.36 9.20 2.98
CA PRO A 167 13.37 8.77 2.03
C PRO A 167 14.59 8.07 2.66
N ASP A 168 15.03 8.47 3.86
CA ASP A 168 16.17 7.87 4.54
C ASP A 168 15.82 6.47 5.06
N ALA A 169 14.62 6.32 5.63
CA ALA A 169 14.09 5.02 6.05
C ALA A 169 13.93 4.07 4.87
N ALA A 170 13.41 4.57 3.73
CA ALA A 170 13.29 3.79 2.50
C ALA A 170 14.66 3.37 1.95
N ALA A 171 15.66 4.27 1.94
CA ALA A 171 17.01 3.94 1.50
C ALA A 171 17.67 2.88 2.41
N MET A 172 17.45 2.96 3.72
CA MET A 172 17.90 1.94 4.66
C MET A 172 17.25 0.58 4.40
N LEU A 173 15.91 0.53 4.35
CA LEU A 173 15.17 -0.71 4.10
C LEU A 173 15.52 -1.31 2.74
N ASN A 174 15.69 -0.48 1.70
CA ASN A 174 16.06 -0.97 0.38
C ASN A 174 17.44 -1.64 0.37
N ARG A 175 18.42 -1.10 1.11
CA ARG A 175 19.73 -1.76 1.27
C ARG A 175 19.60 -3.11 1.99
N LEU A 176 18.80 -3.17 3.06
CA LEU A 176 18.56 -4.39 3.82
C LEU A 176 17.79 -5.44 3.00
N ALA A 177 16.89 -5.00 2.12
CA ALA A 177 16.10 -5.83 1.23
C ALA A 177 16.77 -6.05 -0.16
N HIS A 178 18.08 -5.84 -0.26
CA HIS A 178 18.87 -6.10 -1.48
C HIS A 178 18.41 -5.37 -2.75
N GLY A 179 17.92 -4.13 -2.62
CA GLY A 179 17.55 -3.30 -3.76
C GLY A 179 16.16 -3.60 -4.35
N THR A 180 15.31 -4.31 -3.62
CA THR A 180 13.99 -4.75 -4.10
C THR A 180 12.88 -3.69 -4.01
N MET A 181 13.12 -2.56 -3.35
CA MET A 181 12.16 -1.46 -3.22
C MET A 181 12.40 -0.36 -4.26
N GLN A 182 11.32 0.16 -4.83
CA GLN A 182 11.35 1.21 -5.86
C GLN A 182 10.34 2.33 -5.54
N PRO A 183 10.60 3.59 -5.92
CA PRO A 183 9.59 4.66 -5.83
C PRO A 183 8.36 4.35 -6.70
N ALA A 184 7.16 4.64 -6.20
CA ALA A 184 5.90 4.30 -6.89
C ALA A 184 5.32 5.43 -7.77
N ALA A 185 5.74 6.70 -7.57
CA ALA A 185 5.21 7.86 -8.28
C ALA A 185 6.18 9.05 -8.33
#